data_AF-A0A3N5RUX7-F1
#
_entry.id   AF-A0A3N5RUX7-F1
#
_cell.length_a   1.000
_cell.length_b   1.000
_cell.length_c   1.000
_cell.angle_alpha   90.00
_cell.angle_beta   90.00
_cell.angle_gamma   90.00
#
_symmetry.space_group_name_H-M   'P 1'
#
loop_
_entity.id
_entity.type
_entity.pdbx_description
1 polymer ?
#
loop_
_entity_poly.entity_id
_entity_poly.type
_entity_poly.pdbx_seq_one_letter_code
_entity_poly.pdbx_strand_id
1 'polypeptide(L)'
;MNPKDQLVAQISKVLLISILVLVPLLAPFNPTDRTTVSAQGVETNTPIPEATEDPIQPPIAESSDRDSIEQSALEELAKYPELRAPDHEPFQLMDVIIDGEWAFLNLASYPSNLVPDSEILIPEVVLAIARKNDTGAWNVYLEVSEDYALWLPSMPDTLVTPESKEVLLSSTVNRDVSSETTYSIPGLPWAINTAWRYNTGPHGGAQDAFDFGVPTKGISDSVKAADSGTVIYLDKTCVGIKRKTDNLRLWYQHIQPSDISKFKIGNSVVLGQNIGMTTTEDGCGCYRSKGCNITGHHVHFYWDTPTHPVAAEGTSLNGWIVVGNQLKKNGTIANPNTTDPIMHSNAFVPNIPAGVNATDGAFVDKVVITWNNVSNAISYQVWRHTSSADGSAINLSLNAASGYADISATPGKTYYYWVRACNNDGCSGLSAYNTGSRMIVAKP
;
A
#
# COMPACT_ATOMS: atom_id res chain seq x y z
N MET A 1 -39.74 22.74 11.63
CA MET A 1 -38.92 21.80 10.85
C MET A 1 -38.39 20.75 11.81
N ASN A 2 -38.42 19.46 11.43
CA ASN A 2 -37.76 18.43 12.21
C ASN A 2 -36.27 18.82 12.38
N PRO A 3 -35.61 18.57 13.53
CA PRO A 3 -34.16 18.71 13.66
C PRO A 3 -33.39 18.13 12.47
N LYS A 4 -33.90 17.03 11.89
CA LYS A 4 -33.41 16.43 10.63
C LYS A 4 -33.47 17.39 9.43
N ASP A 5 -34.59 18.08 9.23
CA ASP A 5 -34.80 19.01 8.10
C ASP A 5 -33.96 20.30 8.26
N GLN A 6 -33.77 20.77 9.51
CA GLN A 6 -32.91 21.95 9.78
C GLN A 6 -31.43 21.64 9.58
N LEU A 7 -31.00 20.42 9.92
CA LEU A 7 -29.63 19.95 9.75
C LEU A 7 -29.29 19.69 8.27
N VAL A 8 -30.22 19.08 7.52
CA VAL A 8 -30.12 18.92 6.05
C VAL A 8 -29.97 20.29 5.38
N ALA A 9 -30.79 21.27 5.77
CA ALA A 9 -30.74 22.62 5.20
C ALA A 9 -29.46 23.41 5.57
N GLN A 10 -28.85 23.17 6.74
CA GLN A 10 -27.58 23.79 7.14
C GLN A 10 -26.38 23.19 6.39
N ILE A 11 -26.36 21.87 6.18
CA ILE A 11 -25.25 21.18 5.51
C ILE A 11 -25.28 21.40 3.99
N SER A 12 -26.46 21.43 3.35
CA SER A 12 -26.58 21.79 1.93
C SER A 12 -26.00 23.18 1.64
N LYS A 13 -26.12 24.14 2.58
CA LYS A 13 -25.48 25.47 2.46
C LYS A 13 -23.96 25.43 2.58
N VAL A 14 -23.41 24.58 3.45
CA VAL A 14 -21.96 24.44 3.66
C VAL A 14 -21.29 23.72 2.48
N LEU A 15 -21.96 22.72 1.89
CA LEU A 15 -21.44 22.01 0.71
C LEU A 15 -21.51 22.85 -0.58
N LEU A 16 -22.54 23.70 -0.75
CA LEU A 16 -22.59 24.69 -1.83
C LEU A 16 -21.40 25.65 -1.78
N ILE A 17 -21.00 26.07 -0.57
CA ILE A 17 -19.83 26.93 -0.36
C ILE A 17 -18.53 26.19 -0.68
N SER A 18 -18.42 24.90 -0.34
CA SER A 18 -17.24 24.09 -0.67
C SER A 18 -17.03 23.87 -2.17
N ILE A 19 -18.09 23.81 -2.96
CA ILE A 19 -18.04 23.70 -4.43
C ILE A 19 -17.67 25.06 -5.07
N LEU A 20 -18.04 26.19 -4.45
CA LEU A 20 -17.69 27.54 -4.93
C LEU A 20 -16.28 28.04 -4.54
N VAL A 21 -15.59 27.39 -3.58
CA VAL A 21 -14.29 27.87 -3.05
C VAL A 21 -13.05 27.28 -3.77
N LEU A 22 -13.23 26.42 -4.77
CA LEU A 22 -12.13 25.85 -5.59
C LEU A 22 -11.82 26.69 -6.85
N VAL A 23 -11.47 27.97 -6.69
CA VAL A 23 -10.84 28.87 -7.71
C VAL A 23 -9.83 29.79 -7.00
N PRO A 24 -8.62 30.08 -7.56
CA PRO A 24 -7.37 30.10 -6.79
C PRO A 24 -7.00 31.45 -6.14
N LEU A 25 -6.42 31.40 -4.94
CA LEU A 25 -5.52 32.44 -4.44
C LEU A 25 -4.06 31.97 -4.62
N LEU A 26 -3.48 32.28 -5.79
CA LEU A 26 -2.03 32.34 -5.97
C LEU A 26 -1.67 33.70 -6.58
N ALA A 27 -1.28 34.63 -5.71
CA ALA A 27 -0.33 35.68 -6.08
C ALA A 27 1.01 35.35 -5.37
N PRO A 28 2.17 35.48 -6.05
CA PRO A 28 3.43 34.95 -5.56
C PRO A 28 4.01 35.84 -4.45
N PHE A 29 4.24 35.28 -3.25
CA PHE A 29 5.01 35.95 -2.20
C PHE A 29 6.49 35.57 -2.30
N ASN A 30 7.34 36.61 -2.36
CA ASN A 30 8.79 36.58 -2.49
C ASN A 30 9.46 36.29 -1.11
N PRO A 31 10.43 35.35 -0.99
CA PRO A 31 10.90 34.89 0.31
C PRO A 31 12.09 35.71 0.80
N THR A 32 11.83 36.85 1.43
CA THR A 32 12.79 37.51 2.32
C THR A 32 12.04 38.27 3.40
N ASP A 33 11.66 37.59 4.49
CA ASP A 33 12.08 38.04 5.81
C ASP A 33 11.88 36.97 6.88
N ARG A 34 12.89 36.79 7.71
CA ARG A 34 12.95 35.80 8.78
C ARG A 34 12.73 36.57 10.09
N THR A 35 11.53 36.55 10.65
CA THR A 35 11.33 36.93 12.06
C THR A 35 10.29 36.05 12.74
N THR A 36 10.77 35.37 13.78
CA THR A 36 10.03 34.73 14.86
C THR A 36 9.06 35.68 15.54
N VAL A 37 7.78 35.31 15.71
CA VAL A 37 6.96 35.76 16.86
C VAL A 37 5.95 34.68 17.25
N SER A 38 5.90 34.41 18.55
CA SER A 38 5.02 33.49 19.27
C SER A 38 3.57 33.95 19.34
N ALA A 39 2.68 32.99 19.59
CA ALA A 39 1.28 33.21 19.92
C ALA A 39 1.08 34.17 21.11
N GLN A 40 0.28 35.23 20.91
CA GLN A 40 -0.60 35.81 21.93
C GLN A 40 -1.66 36.69 21.23
N GLY A 41 -2.90 36.55 21.70
CA GLY A 41 -4.10 37.08 21.04
C GLY A 41 -4.23 38.60 21.03
N VAL A 42 -5.00 39.07 20.05
CA VAL A 42 -5.63 40.40 20.03
C VAL A 42 -6.96 40.26 19.26
N GLU A 43 -8.08 40.48 19.95
CA GLU A 43 -9.36 40.80 19.32
C GLU A 43 -9.24 42.15 18.60
N THR A 44 -9.66 42.24 17.34
CA THR A 44 -10.00 43.53 16.73
C THR A 44 -11.32 43.42 15.97
N ASN A 45 -12.36 44.02 16.57
CA ASN A 45 -13.59 44.41 15.90
C ASN A 45 -13.27 45.40 14.77
N THR A 46 -13.49 45.00 13.52
CA THR A 46 -13.78 45.93 12.42
C THR A 46 -14.83 45.29 11.49
N PRO A 47 -15.89 46.03 11.06
CA PRO A 47 -16.95 45.46 10.23
C PRO A 47 -16.49 45.34 8.77
N ILE A 48 -16.74 44.19 8.16
CA ILE A 48 -16.53 43.94 6.72
C ILE A 48 -17.74 44.53 5.95
N PRO A 49 -17.56 45.24 4.82
CA PRO A 49 -18.65 45.81 4.06
C PRO A 49 -19.48 44.72 3.36
N GLU A 50 -20.80 44.92 3.37
CA GLU A 50 -21.80 44.07 2.73
C GLU A 50 -21.65 44.13 1.19
N ALA A 51 -21.34 43.00 0.56
CA ALA A 51 -21.28 42.88 -0.89
C ALA A 51 -22.70 42.73 -1.45
N THR A 52 -23.20 43.79 -2.07
CA THR A 52 -24.44 43.82 -2.84
C THR A 52 -24.19 43.26 -4.23
N GLU A 53 -24.40 41.97 -4.45
CA GLU A 53 -24.75 41.38 -5.74
C GLU A 53 -25.35 39.98 -5.49
N ASP A 54 -26.64 39.81 -5.79
CA ASP A 54 -27.33 38.53 -5.64
C ASP A 54 -26.71 37.49 -6.58
N PRO A 55 -26.25 36.33 -6.08
CA PRO A 55 -25.73 35.28 -6.94
C PRO A 55 -26.86 34.68 -7.78
N ILE A 56 -26.62 34.57 -9.09
CA ILE A 56 -27.50 33.93 -10.07
C ILE A 56 -27.78 32.48 -9.59
N GLN A 57 -29.02 32.20 -9.17
CA GLN A 57 -29.42 30.83 -8.82
C GLN A 57 -29.56 29.97 -10.09
N PRO A 58 -28.94 28.77 -10.16
CA PRO A 58 -29.17 27.85 -11.26
C PRO A 58 -30.64 27.37 -11.27
N PRO A 59 -31.19 27.00 -12.44
CA PRO A 59 -32.59 26.63 -12.58
C PRO A 59 -32.92 25.37 -11.77
N ILE A 60 -34.01 25.45 -10.99
CA ILE A 60 -34.55 24.35 -10.20
C ILE A 60 -35.06 23.28 -11.16
N ALA A 61 -34.60 22.03 -11.01
CA ALA A 61 -35.07 20.88 -11.78
C ALA A 61 -36.62 20.78 -11.78
N GLU A 62 -37.24 20.51 -12.94
CA GLU A 62 -38.66 20.15 -12.99
C GLU A 62 -38.90 18.90 -12.13
N SER A 63 -39.92 18.90 -11.27
CA SER A 63 -40.10 17.89 -10.22
C SER A 63 -40.11 16.45 -10.76
N SER A 64 -40.57 16.23 -11.99
CA SER A 64 -40.61 14.91 -12.62
C SER A 64 -39.23 14.36 -13.03
N ASP A 65 -38.32 15.23 -13.50
CA ASP A 65 -36.95 14.82 -13.85
C ASP A 65 -36.18 14.49 -12.56
N ARG A 66 -36.36 15.27 -11.50
CA ARG A 66 -35.75 14.99 -10.19
C ARG A 66 -36.17 13.63 -9.63
N ASP A 67 -37.46 13.32 -9.62
CA ASP A 67 -37.98 12.06 -9.09
C ASP A 67 -37.46 10.86 -9.91
N SER A 68 -37.41 10.98 -11.24
CA SER A 68 -36.86 9.94 -12.11
C SER A 68 -35.36 9.75 -11.89
N ILE A 69 -34.59 10.83 -11.73
CA ILE A 69 -33.16 10.77 -11.45
C ILE A 69 -32.91 10.13 -10.08
N GLU A 70 -33.70 10.48 -9.06
CA GLU A 70 -33.60 9.88 -7.73
C GLU A 70 -33.83 8.38 -7.79
N GLN A 71 -34.89 7.92 -8.48
CA GLN A 71 -35.14 6.50 -8.64
C GLN A 71 -33.97 5.78 -9.32
N SER A 72 -33.48 6.30 -10.46
CA SER A 72 -32.34 5.72 -11.17
C SER A 72 -31.07 5.72 -10.33
N ALA A 73 -30.85 6.74 -9.50
CA ALA A 73 -29.69 6.82 -8.61
C ALA A 73 -29.75 5.77 -7.50
N LEU A 74 -30.93 5.54 -6.91
CA LEU A 74 -31.13 4.51 -5.88
C LEU A 74 -31.01 3.10 -6.45
N GLU A 75 -31.48 2.87 -7.69
CA GLU A 75 -31.28 1.60 -8.40
C GLU A 75 -29.80 1.35 -8.72
N GLU A 76 -29.05 2.38 -9.11
CA GLU A 76 -27.61 2.28 -9.35
C GLU A 76 -26.85 1.99 -8.05
N LEU A 77 -27.14 2.71 -6.96
CA LEU A 77 -26.56 2.50 -5.63
C LEU A 77 -26.82 1.09 -5.08
N ALA A 78 -27.95 0.48 -5.41
CA ALA A 78 -28.25 -0.88 -4.98
C ALA A 78 -27.26 -1.94 -5.54
N LYS A 79 -26.51 -1.61 -6.61
CA LYS A 79 -25.43 -2.46 -7.13
C LYS A 79 -24.16 -2.40 -6.28
N TYR A 80 -24.02 -1.38 -5.43
CA TYR A 80 -22.84 -1.09 -4.62
C TYR A 80 -23.20 -1.00 -3.12
N PRO A 81 -23.72 -2.08 -2.50
CA PRO A 81 -24.17 -2.07 -1.11
C PRO A 81 -23.05 -1.73 -0.10
N GLU A 82 -21.79 -1.90 -0.49
CA GLU A 82 -20.60 -1.58 0.29
C GLU A 82 -20.34 -0.08 0.47
N LEU A 83 -20.95 0.78 -0.37
CA LEU A 83 -20.82 2.24 -0.21
C LEU A 83 -21.57 2.77 1.01
N ARG A 84 -22.46 1.96 1.58
CA ARG A 84 -23.27 2.33 2.74
C ARG A 84 -22.77 1.62 3.99
N ALA A 85 -22.41 2.38 5.02
CA ALA A 85 -22.11 1.85 6.33
C ALA A 85 -23.31 1.07 6.91
N PRO A 86 -23.08 -0.06 7.60
CA PRO A 86 -24.15 -0.91 8.11
C PRO A 86 -25.10 -0.23 9.09
N ASP A 87 -24.64 0.81 9.79
CA ASP A 87 -25.38 1.62 10.75
C ASP A 87 -25.93 2.91 10.16
N HIS A 88 -25.85 3.08 8.84
CA HIS A 88 -26.43 4.22 8.15
C HIS A 88 -27.76 3.87 7.45
N GLU A 89 -28.63 4.87 7.41
CA GLU A 89 -29.87 4.87 6.62
C GLU A 89 -29.58 4.76 5.11
N PRO A 90 -30.53 4.27 4.29
CA PRO A 90 -30.40 4.32 2.84
C PRO A 90 -29.98 5.71 2.33
N PHE A 91 -29.13 5.72 1.30
CA PHE A 91 -28.75 6.95 0.61
C PHE A 91 -29.99 7.72 0.14
N GLN A 92 -29.89 9.05 0.18
CA GLN A 92 -30.92 9.97 -0.26
C GLN A 92 -30.31 10.95 -1.26
N LEU A 93 -31.09 11.37 -2.26
CA LEU A 93 -30.66 12.42 -3.18
C LEU A 93 -30.72 13.78 -2.48
N MET A 94 -29.55 14.30 -2.11
CA MET A 94 -29.45 15.56 -1.40
C MET A 94 -29.61 16.75 -2.33
N ASP A 95 -28.96 16.69 -3.48
CA ASP A 95 -28.99 17.77 -4.46
C ASP A 95 -28.87 17.24 -5.89
N VAL A 96 -29.47 17.96 -6.83
CA VAL A 96 -29.34 17.71 -8.27
C VAL A 96 -29.37 19.02 -9.04
N ILE A 97 -28.40 19.21 -9.92
CA ILE A 97 -28.37 20.34 -10.86
C ILE A 97 -28.49 19.76 -12.27
N ILE A 98 -29.46 20.22 -13.04
CA ILE A 98 -29.78 19.71 -14.38
C ILE A 98 -29.44 20.77 -15.43
N ASP A 99 -28.78 20.35 -16.50
CA ASP A 99 -28.61 21.13 -17.73
C ASP A 99 -28.86 20.25 -18.96
N GLY A 100 -30.02 20.46 -19.58
CA GLY A 100 -30.45 19.73 -20.77
C GLY A 100 -30.56 18.22 -20.52
N GLU A 101 -29.69 17.45 -21.18
CA GLU A 101 -29.63 15.99 -21.08
C GLU A 101 -28.72 15.50 -19.95
N TRP A 102 -28.14 16.40 -19.15
CA TRP A 102 -27.17 16.07 -18.11
C TRP A 102 -27.63 16.54 -16.73
N ALA A 103 -27.22 15.81 -15.70
CA ALA A 103 -27.37 16.23 -14.33
C ALA A 103 -26.13 15.89 -13.48
N PHE A 104 -25.84 16.72 -12.49
CA PHE A 104 -24.87 16.45 -11.43
C PHE A 104 -25.61 16.22 -10.12
N LEU A 105 -25.24 15.16 -9.39
CA LEU A 105 -25.96 14.68 -8.23
C LEU A 105 -25.03 14.59 -7.02
N ASN A 106 -25.62 14.80 -5.86
CA ASN A 106 -25.01 14.52 -4.57
C ASN A 106 -25.95 13.61 -3.75
N LEU A 107 -25.44 12.44 -3.37
CA LEU A 107 -26.15 11.44 -2.58
C LEU A 107 -25.51 11.35 -1.21
N ALA A 108 -26.31 11.30 -0.13
CA ALA A 108 -25.77 11.12 1.22
C ALA A 108 -26.53 10.08 2.02
N SER A 109 -25.80 9.41 2.90
CA SER A 109 -26.28 8.43 3.85
C SER A 109 -25.81 8.81 5.25
N TYR A 110 -26.71 8.70 6.23
CA TYR A 110 -26.51 9.20 7.59
C TYR A 110 -26.66 8.08 8.63
N PRO A 111 -25.94 8.14 9.76
CA PRO A 111 -26.12 7.18 10.85
C PRO A 111 -27.58 7.11 11.33
N SER A 112 -28.11 5.90 11.53
CA SER A 112 -29.47 5.63 11.99
C SER A 112 -29.74 6.14 13.42
N ASN A 113 -28.70 6.26 14.25
CA ASN A 113 -28.79 6.67 15.65
C ASN A 113 -28.26 8.10 15.85
N LEU A 114 -28.92 9.08 15.24
CA LEU A 114 -28.59 10.49 15.45
C LEU A 114 -28.82 10.88 16.92
N VAL A 115 -27.74 11.10 17.67
CA VAL A 115 -27.83 11.71 19.01
C VAL A 115 -27.92 13.24 18.79
N PRO A 116 -28.97 13.92 19.29
CA PRO A 116 -29.23 15.33 18.97
C PRO A 116 -28.11 16.34 19.28
N ASP A 117 -27.07 15.94 20.01
CA ASP A 117 -25.95 16.82 20.44
C ASP A 117 -24.56 16.22 20.15
N SER A 118 -24.43 15.20 19.30
CA SER A 118 -23.10 14.69 18.92
C SER A 118 -22.44 15.62 17.90
N GLU A 119 -21.39 16.32 18.30
CA GLU A 119 -20.61 17.26 17.46
C GLU A 119 -19.90 16.63 16.25
N ILE A 120 -20.04 15.32 16.01
CA ILE A 120 -19.39 14.64 14.89
C ILE A 120 -20.42 13.75 14.19
N LEU A 121 -21.18 14.35 13.27
CA LEU A 121 -21.87 13.64 12.20
C LEU A 121 -20.93 13.55 11.00
N ILE A 122 -20.55 12.33 10.61
CA ILE A 122 -19.81 12.10 9.37
C ILE A 122 -20.77 11.38 8.41
N PRO A 123 -21.44 12.10 7.48
CA PRO A 123 -22.22 11.44 6.44
C PRO A 123 -21.30 10.71 5.47
N GLU A 124 -21.79 9.61 4.91
CA GLU A 124 -21.21 9.07 3.69
C GLU A 124 -21.79 9.84 2.51
N VAL A 125 -20.93 10.32 1.63
CA VAL A 125 -21.29 11.12 0.47
C VAL A 125 -20.80 10.43 -0.78
N VAL A 126 -21.67 10.35 -1.79
CA VAL A 126 -21.37 9.80 -3.11
C VAL A 126 -21.81 10.82 -4.16
N LEU A 127 -20.87 11.24 -4.99
CA LEU A 127 -21.17 12.06 -6.17
C LEU A 127 -21.64 11.17 -7.32
N ALA A 128 -22.48 11.71 -8.21
CA ALA A 128 -22.90 11.02 -9.42
C ALA A 128 -23.18 12.01 -10.55
N ILE A 129 -23.14 11.49 -11.78
CA ILE A 129 -23.63 12.19 -12.98
C ILE A 129 -24.80 11.39 -13.54
N ALA A 130 -25.75 12.09 -14.16
CA ALA A 130 -26.81 11.44 -14.92
C ALA A 130 -26.86 11.98 -16.34
N ARG A 131 -27.25 11.12 -17.27
CA ARG A 131 -27.44 11.47 -18.68
C ARG A 131 -28.74 10.86 -19.22
N LYS A 132 -29.52 11.64 -19.96
CA LYS A 132 -30.65 11.10 -20.73
C LYS A 132 -30.14 10.21 -21.87
N ASN A 133 -30.72 9.03 -22.00
CA ASN A 133 -30.50 8.15 -23.14
C ASN A 133 -31.46 8.51 -24.29
N ASP A 134 -31.32 7.81 -25.43
CA ASP A 134 -32.11 8.08 -26.65
C ASP A 134 -33.63 7.92 -26.46
N THR A 135 -34.08 7.26 -25.39
CA THR A 135 -35.51 7.10 -25.04
C THR A 135 -36.01 8.18 -24.09
N GLY A 136 -35.14 9.11 -23.66
CA GLY A 136 -35.43 10.17 -22.71
C GLY A 136 -35.33 9.76 -21.23
N ALA A 137 -35.00 8.50 -20.94
CA ALA A 137 -34.81 8.02 -19.58
C ALA A 137 -33.41 8.37 -19.04
N TRP A 138 -33.32 8.61 -17.73
CA TRP A 138 -32.07 8.96 -17.06
C TRP A 138 -31.26 7.72 -16.71
N ASN A 139 -30.00 7.70 -17.17
CA ASN A 139 -28.99 6.78 -16.70
C ASN A 139 -28.12 7.50 -15.66
N VAL A 140 -27.92 6.90 -14.49
CA VAL A 140 -27.09 7.46 -13.42
C VAL A 140 -25.79 6.67 -13.33
N TYR A 141 -24.69 7.39 -13.17
CA TYR A 141 -23.34 6.86 -13.05
C TYR A 141 -22.74 7.44 -11.78
N LEU A 142 -22.37 6.58 -10.83
CA LEU A 142 -21.79 6.99 -9.55
C LEU A 142 -20.30 7.28 -9.73
N GLU A 143 -19.70 8.18 -8.93
CA GLU A 143 -18.26 8.48 -8.96
C GLU A 143 -17.35 7.26 -8.70
N VAL A 144 -17.94 6.14 -8.31
CA VAL A 144 -17.25 4.87 -8.12
C VAL A 144 -17.23 3.98 -9.36
N SER A 145 -18.01 4.33 -10.39
CA SER A 145 -18.19 3.56 -11.63
C SER A 145 -17.29 4.07 -12.75
N GLU A 146 -16.85 3.16 -13.64
CA GLU A 146 -16.04 3.51 -14.81
C GLU A 146 -16.80 4.43 -15.77
N ASP A 147 -18.11 4.22 -15.89
CA ASP A 147 -18.99 5.05 -16.72
C ASP A 147 -19.02 6.51 -16.24
N TYR A 148 -18.84 6.79 -14.94
CA TYR A 148 -18.73 8.17 -14.46
C TYR A 148 -17.47 8.84 -15.03
N ALA A 149 -16.32 8.16 -14.97
CA ALA A 149 -15.07 8.69 -15.51
C ALA A 149 -15.12 8.83 -17.04
N LEU A 150 -15.83 7.92 -17.72
CA LEU A 150 -16.05 7.96 -19.16
C LEU A 150 -16.92 9.16 -19.58
N TRP A 151 -17.97 9.44 -18.83
CA TRP A 151 -18.98 10.43 -19.22
C TRP A 151 -18.74 11.83 -18.64
N LEU A 152 -18.07 11.97 -17.50
CA LEU A 152 -17.77 13.26 -16.87
C LEU A 152 -17.07 14.27 -17.82
N PRO A 153 -16.09 13.88 -18.68
CA PRO A 153 -15.51 14.80 -19.66
C PRO A 153 -16.53 15.40 -20.65
N SER A 154 -17.62 14.68 -20.92
CA SER A 154 -18.67 15.08 -21.89
C SER A 154 -19.78 15.92 -21.25
N MET A 155 -19.76 16.08 -19.94
CA MET A 155 -20.75 16.85 -19.20
C MET A 155 -20.61 18.36 -19.51
N PRO A 156 -21.70 19.16 -19.53
CA PRO A 156 -21.61 20.60 -19.78
C PRO A 156 -20.76 21.36 -18.74
N ASP A 157 -19.94 22.31 -19.20
CA ASP A 157 -19.10 23.17 -18.33
C ASP A 157 -19.92 24.07 -17.38
N THR A 158 -21.17 24.29 -17.72
CA THR A 158 -22.21 24.97 -16.93
C THR A 158 -22.58 24.21 -15.65
N LEU A 159 -22.41 22.88 -15.63
CA LEU A 159 -22.65 22.07 -14.44
C LEU A 159 -21.37 21.84 -13.64
N VAL A 160 -20.26 21.53 -14.31
CA VAL A 160 -18.94 21.32 -13.68
C VAL A 160 -17.88 21.89 -14.61
N THR A 161 -17.06 22.82 -14.12
CA THR A 161 -16.02 23.46 -14.93
C THR A 161 -14.94 22.47 -15.38
N PRO A 162 -14.17 22.76 -16.44
CA PRO A 162 -13.05 21.91 -16.87
C PRO A 162 -12.07 21.58 -15.74
N GLU A 163 -11.72 22.55 -14.90
CA GLU A 163 -10.79 22.34 -13.77
C GLU A 163 -11.42 21.46 -12.69
N SER A 164 -12.71 21.65 -12.38
CA SER A 164 -13.42 20.77 -11.44
C SER A 164 -13.57 19.36 -12.00
N LYS A 165 -13.76 19.18 -13.32
CA LYS A 165 -13.73 17.87 -13.96
C LYS A 165 -12.36 17.24 -13.82
N GLU A 166 -11.26 17.97 -13.99
CA GLU A 166 -9.91 17.44 -13.76
C GLU A 166 -9.71 17.00 -12.31
N VAL A 167 -10.23 17.74 -11.33
CA VAL A 167 -10.16 17.36 -9.91
C VAL A 167 -11.04 16.14 -9.63
N LEU A 168 -12.29 16.14 -10.10
CA LEU A 168 -13.22 15.03 -9.93
C LEU A 168 -12.70 13.77 -10.62
N LEU A 169 -12.14 13.91 -11.83
CA LEU A 169 -11.39 12.88 -12.53
C LEU A 169 -10.13 12.52 -11.77
N SER A 170 -9.38 13.40 -11.11
CA SER A 170 -8.23 12.96 -10.29
C SER A 170 -8.66 12.08 -9.11
N SER A 171 -9.90 12.26 -8.62
CA SER A 171 -10.54 11.35 -7.67
C SER A 171 -11.16 10.09 -8.32
N THR A 172 -11.56 10.11 -9.61
CA THR A 172 -12.11 8.94 -10.35
C THR A 172 -11.06 8.12 -11.11
N VAL A 173 -10.03 8.75 -11.66
CA VAL A 173 -8.87 8.23 -12.42
C VAL A 173 -7.92 7.45 -11.52
N ASN A 174 -8.11 7.49 -10.20
CA ASN A 174 -7.57 6.50 -9.28
C ASN A 174 -8.41 5.18 -9.22
N ARG A 175 -9.37 4.99 -10.14
CA ARG A 175 -10.29 3.84 -10.18
C ARG A 175 -10.56 3.40 -11.63
N ASP A 176 -9.48 3.12 -12.37
CA ASP A 176 -9.51 2.39 -13.63
C ASP A 176 -9.46 0.88 -13.30
N VAL A 177 -10.53 0.10 -13.59
CA VAL A 177 -10.44 -1.36 -13.65
C VAL A 177 -9.90 -1.74 -15.03
N SER A 178 -8.70 -1.23 -15.36
CA SER A 178 -7.84 -1.79 -16.40
C SER A 178 -6.40 -1.26 -16.42
N SER A 179 -6.04 -0.27 -15.60
CA SER A 179 -4.64 -0.06 -15.22
C SER A 179 -4.48 -0.42 -13.74
N GLU A 180 -4.18 -1.69 -13.48
CA GLU A 180 -3.87 -2.19 -12.14
C GLU A 180 -2.87 -1.24 -11.47
N THR A 181 -3.31 -0.49 -10.45
CA THR A 181 -2.37 0.21 -9.58
C THR A 181 -1.66 -0.87 -8.78
N THR A 182 -0.61 -1.43 -9.37
CA THR A 182 0.19 -2.47 -8.76
C THR A 182 1.09 -1.83 -7.72
N TYR A 183 1.07 -2.37 -6.51
CA TYR A 183 2.03 -1.96 -5.49
C TYR A 183 3.23 -2.89 -5.47
N SER A 184 4.37 -2.38 -4.98
CA SER A 184 5.48 -3.22 -4.58
C SER A 184 5.57 -3.19 -3.05
N ILE A 185 5.16 -4.28 -2.42
CA ILE A 185 5.33 -4.50 -0.99
C ILE A 185 6.66 -5.25 -0.81
N PRO A 186 7.63 -4.69 -0.09
CA PRO A 186 9.00 -5.21 -0.08
C PRO A 186 9.18 -6.50 0.72
N GLY A 187 8.25 -6.83 1.62
CA GLY A 187 8.33 -8.01 2.49
C GLY A 187 7.21 -9.02 2.28
N LEU A 188 7.39 -10.18 2.91
CA LEU A 188 6.32 -11.14 3.19
C LEU A 188 6.00 -11.11 4.68
N PRO A 189 4.78 -11.49 5.11
CA PRO A 189 4.36 -11.42 6.51
C PRO A 189 5.01 -12.47 7.43
N TRP A 190 6.19 -13.00 7.09
CA TRP A 190 6.97 -13.94 7.90
C TRP A 190 8.48 -13.68 7.81
N ALA A 191 9.23 -14.32 8.69
CA ALA A 191 10.68 -14.10 8.81
C ALA A 191 11.42 -14.40 7.51
N ILE A 192 12.38 -13.55 7.15
CA ILE A 192 13.36 -13.79 6.07
C ILE A 192 13.99 -15.18 6.20
N ASN A 193 14.22 -15.87 5.07
CA ASN A 193 14.74 -17.25 5.00
C ASN A 193 13.79 -18.35 5.50
N THR A 194 12.50 -18.07 5.69
CA THR A 194 11.49 -19.10 5.94
C THR A 194 10.48 -19.17 4.82
N ALA A 195 9.69 -20.24 4.80
CA ALA A 195 8.67 -20.48 3.79
C ALA A 195 7.35 -20.77 4.47
N TRP A 196 6.29 -20.10 4.02
CA TRP A 196 4.93 -20.38 4.47
C TRP A 196 4.13 -20.98 3.31
N ARG A 197 3.15 -21.81 3.66
CA ARG A 197 2.12 -22.30 2.74
C ARG A 197 1.25 -21.15 2.28
N TYR A 198 0.89 -21.22 1.01
CA TYR A 198 -0.13 -20.39 0.42
C TYR A 198 -1.47 -21.11 0.59
N ASN A 199 -2.18 -20.83 1.69
CA ASN A 199 -3.39 -21.58 2.03
C ASN A 199 -4.52 -21.18 1.08
N THR A 200 -4.85 -19.89 1.03
CA THR A 200 -5.95 -19.35 0.23
C THR A 200 -5.44 -18.22 -0.65
N GLY A 201 -5.84 -18.24 -1.92
CA GLY A 201 -5.53 -17.19 -2.90
C GLY A 201 -6.19 -15.85 -2.58
N PRO A 202 -6.11 -14.85 -3.49
CA PRO A 202 -6.96 -13.68 -3.42
C PRO A 202 -8.40 -14.10 -3.12
N HIS A 203 -8.99 -13.48 -2.11
CA HIS A 203 -10.37 -13.67 -1.71
C HIS A 203 -10.90 -12.39 -1.05
N GLY A 204 -12.17 -12.43 -0.63
CA GLY A 204 -12.91 -11.22 -0.24
C GLY A 204 -13.54 -10.54 -1.46
N GLY A 205 -14.41 -9.56 -1.22
CA GLY A 205 -15.18 -8.90 -2.29
C GLY A 205 -14.30 -8.22 -3.34
N ALA A 206 -13.11 -7.76 -2.95
CA ALA A 206 -12.16 -7.07 -3.82
C ALA A 206 -10.98 -7.95 -4.29
N GLN A 207 -10.95 -9.24 -3.94
CA GLN A 207 -9.80 -10.12 -4.22
C GLN A 207 -8.48 -9.52 -3.70
N ASP A 208 -8.51 -8.95 -2.49
CA ASP A 208 -7.40 -8.21 -1.87
C ASP A 208 -6.72 -8.98 -0.73
N ALA A 209 -7.25 -10.15 -0.36
CA ALA A 209 -6.83 -10.89 0.82
C ALA A 209 -6.21 -12.26 0.53
N PHE A 210 -5.26 -12.66 1.38
CA PHE A 210 -4.48 -13.89 1.27
C PHE A 210 -4.40 -14.59 2.62
N ASP A 211 -4.43 -15.92 2.62
CA ASP A 211 -4.15 -16.68 3.83
C ASP A 211 -2.80 -17.39 3.70
N PHE A 212 -1.90 -17.10 4.65
CA PHE A 212 -0.61 -17.76 4.73
C PHE A 212 -0.45 -18.47 6.07
N GLY A 213 0.13 -19.67 6.08
CA GLY A 213 0.42 -20.38 7.32
C GLY A 213 1.72 -21.16 7.22
N VAL A 214 2.30 -21.55 8.35
CA VAL A 214 3.56 -22.32 8.33
C VAL A 214 3.43 -23.67 7.62
N PRO A 215 4.54 -24.29 7.17
CA PRO A 215 4.54 -25.57 6.46
C PRO A 215 3.81 -26.68 7.22
N THR A 216 4.02 -26.78 8.53
CA THR A 216 3.33 -27.74 9.37
C THR A 216 1.96 -27.21 9.80
N LYS A 217 0.87 -27.82 9.31
CA LYS A 217 -0.49 -27.40 9.66
C LYS A 217 -0.72 -27.40 11.18
N GLY A 218 -1.37 -26.36 11.69
CA GLY A 218 -1.74 -26.25 13.11
C GLY A 218 -0.63 -25.75 14.03
N ILE A 219 0.50 -25.29 13.48
CA ILE A 219 1.58 -24.69 14.25
C ILE A 219 1.48 -23.15 14.19
N SER A 220 1.60 -22.52 15.35
CA SER A 220 1.71 -21.06 15.46
C SER A 220 3.14 -20.61 15.16
N ASP A 221 3.30 -19.47 14.49
CA ASP A 221 4.61 -18.85 14.27
C ASP A 221 4.49 -17.32 14.15
N SER A 222 5.64 -16.67 14.14
CA SER A 222 5.81 -15.22 14.19
C SER A 222 5.52 -14.56 12.84
N VAL A 223 4.57 -13.63 12.88
CA VAL A 223 4.20 -12.74 11.77
C VAL A 223 5.11 -11.51 11.78
N LYS A 224 5.59 -11.13 10.60
CA LYS A 224 6.43 -9.95 10.39
C LYS A 224 5.69 -8.85 9.64
N ALA A 225 6.06 -7.59 9.90
CA ALA A 225 5.63 -6.48 9.08
C ALA A 225 6.22 -6.61 7.66
N ALA A 226 5.37 -6.66 6.65
CA ALA A 226 5.75 -6.74 5.24
C ALA A 226 6.23 -5.40 4.65
N ASP A 227 6.05 -4.28 5.38
CA ASP A 227 6.62 -2.98 5.04
C ASP A 227 6.82 -2.12 6.30
N SER A 228 7.60 -1.05 6.17
CA SER A 228 7.75 -0.01 7.19
C SER A 228 6.56 0.95 7.14
N GLY A 229 6.07 1.33 8.32
CA GLY A 229 4.82 2.10 8.41
C GLY A 229 4.52 2.61 9.81
N THR A 230 3.31 3.11 9.94
CA THR A 230 2.74 3.56 11.21
C THR A 230 1.49 2.74 11.51
N VAL A 231 1.37 2.23 12.73
CA VAL A 231 0.17 1.54 13.22
C VAL A 231 -0.99 2.54 13.23
N ILE A 232 -2.07 2.23 12.52
CA ILE A 232 -3.26 3.06 12.40
C ILE A 232 -4.51 2.41 12.97
N TYR A 233 -4.45 1.10 13.24
CA TYR A 233 -5.59 0.34 13.73
C TYR A 233 -5.13 -0.82 14.58
N LEU A 234 -5.85 -1.07 15.67
CA LEU A 234 -5.69 -2.21 16.55
C LEU A 234 -7.08 -2.67 16.96
N ASP A 235 -7.35 -3.96 16.82
CA ASP A 235 -8.46 -4.67 17.45
C ASP A 235 -7.96 -6.04 17.90
N LYS A 236 -8.70 -6.76 18.76
CA LYS A 236 -8.31 -8.00 19.44
C LYS A 236 -7.23 -8.83 18.74
N THR A 237 -7.44 -9.24 17.48
CA THR A 237 -6.46 -10.03 16.70
C THR A 237 -5.94 -9.33 15.44
N CYS A 238 -6.16 -8.03 15.31
CA CYS A 238 -5.88 -7.24 14.13
C CYS A 238 -4.87 -6.13 14.39
N VAL A 239 -3.95 -5.93 13.44
CA VAL A 239 -3.17 -4.70 13.32
C VAL A 239 -3.23 -4.17 11.88
N GLY A 240 -3.49 -2.86 11.76
CA GLY A 240 -3.42 -2.12 10.50
C GLY A 240 -2.23 -1.17 10.49
N ILE A 241 -1.43 -1.21 9.43
CA ILE A 241 -0.20 -0.42 9.26
C ILE A 241 -0.31 0.42 7.99
N LYS A 242 -0.31 1.75 8.13
CA LYS A 242 -0.19 2.65 6.98
C LYS A 242 1.28 2.72 6.54
N ARG A 243 1.53 2.43 5.28
CA ARG A 243 2.86 2.56 4.67
C ARG A 243 3.31 4.01 4.63
N LYS A 244 4.63 4.25 4.71
CA LYS A 244 5.18 5.62 4.73
C LYS A 244 5.18 6.32 3.38
N THR A 245 5.30 5.56 2.29
CA THR A 245 5.56 6.10 0.95
C THR A 245 4.31 6.59 0.24
N ASP A 246 3.14 6.12 0.66
CA ASP A 246 1.86 6.37 0.00
C ASP A 246 0.71 6.03 0.95
N ASN A 247 -0.51 5.99 0.42
CA ASN A 247 -1.71 5.72 1.20
C ASN A 247 -2.01 4.24 1.40
N LEU A 248 -1.16 3.31 0.95
CA LEU A 248 -1.40 1.88 1.15
C LEU A 248 -1.42 1.54 2.64
N ARG A 249 -2.44 0.79 3.06
CA ARG A 249 -2.57 0.25 4.41
C ARG A 249 -2.51 -1.26 4.31
N LEU A 250 -1.64 -1.86 5.12
CA LEU A 250 -1.45 -3.30 5.22
C LEU A 250 -2.13 -3.80 6.48
N TRP A 251 -2.91 -4.87 6.35
CA TRP A 251 -3.71 -5.42 7.42
C TRP A 251 -3.31 -6.86 7.72
N TYR A 252 -3.19 -7.17 9.01
CA TYR A 252 -2.77 -8.47 9.50
C TYR A 252 -3.82 -8.94 10.51
N GLN A 253 -4.53 -10.00 10.17
CA GLN A 253 -5.54 -10.65 11.01
C GLN A 253 -5.02 -11.96 11.60
N HIS A 254 -5.71 -12.45 12.64
CA HIS A 254 -5.39 -13.67 13.37
C HIS A 254 -4.04 -13.61 14.07
N ILE A 255 -3.71 -12.43 14.61
CA ILE A 255 -2.54 -12.21 15.45
C ILE A 255 -2.93 -12.35 16.93
N GLN A 256 -2.08 -12.95 17.75
CA GLN A 256 -2.38 -13.20 19.15
C GLN A 256 -2.70 -11.89 19.92
N PRO A 257 -3.80 -11.82 20.70
CA PRO A 257 -4.20 -10.58 21.37
C PRO A 257 -3.17 -10.02 22.35
N SER A 258 -2.43 -10.91 23.02
CA SER A 258 -1.34 -10.53 23.92
C SER A 258 -0.17 -9.85 23.19
N ASP A 259 0.00 -10.08 21.90
CA ASP A 259 0.99 -9.37 21.07
C ASP A 259 0.44 -8.05 20.54
N ILE A 260 -0.82 -8.02 20.08
CA ILE A 260 -1.47 -6.79 19.61
C ILE A 260 -1.49 -5.71 20.71
N SER A 261 -1.79 -6.11 21.96
CA SER A 261 -1.81 -5.19 23.10
C SER A 261 -0.48 -4.48 23.41
N LYS A 262 0.65 -4.93 22.81
CA LYS A 262 1.97 -4.28 22.94
C LYS A 262 2.10 -3.04 22.07
N PHE A 263 1.25 -2.89 21.05
CA PHE A 263 1.25 -1.74 20.15
C PHE A 263 0.26 -0.67 20.59
N LYS A 264 0.48 0.55 20.11
CA LYS A 264 -0.45 1.68 20.18
C LYS A 264 -0.59 2.30 18.80
N ILE A 265 -1.76 2.87 18.52
CA ILE A 265 -1.95 3.70 17.32
C ILE A 265 -0.91 4.83 17.32
N GLY A 266 -0.27 5.05 16.17
CA GLY A 266 0.85 5.96 15.99
C GLY A 266 2.24 5.33 16.18
N ASN A 267 2.35 4.09 16.67
CA ASN A 267 3.65 3.40 16.73
C ASN A 267 4.26 3.22 15.34
N SER A 268 5.56 3.47 15.22
CA SER A 268 6.30 3.14 14.01
C SER A 268 6.67 1.66 14.00
N VAL A 269 6.53 1.03 12.84
CA VAL A 269 7.00 -0.32 12.56
C VAL A 269 7.97 -0.28 11.40
N VAL A 270 8.97 -1.17 11.43
CA VAL A 270 9.94 -1.33 10.34
C VAL A 270 9.73 -2.66 9.62
N LEU A 271 10.07 -2.71 8.34
CA LEU A 271 10.07 -3.92 7.53
C LEU A 271 10.77 -5.08 8.28
N GLY A 272 10.11 -6.23 8.36
CA GLY A 272 10.63 -7.43 9.03
C GLY A 272 10.49 -7.45 10.55
N GLN A 273 9.98 -6.38 11.18
CA GLN A 273 9.72 -6.35 12.62
C GLN A 273 8.70 -7.42 13.01
N ASN A 274 8.91 -8.09 14.15
CA ASN A 274 7.91 -8.99 14.71
C ASN A 274 6.67 -8.19 15.15
N ILE A 275 5.50 -8.57 14.64
CA ILE A 275 4.21 -7.93 14.99
C ILE A 275 3.28 -8.86 15.77
N GLY A 276 3.66 -10.13 15.97
CA GLY A 276 2.98 -11.06 16.86
C GLY A 276 3.00 -12.49 16.34
N MET A 277 2.35 -13.39 17.06
CA MET A 277 2.19 -14.80 16.67
C MET A 277 0.83 -15.05 16.01
N THR A 278 0.74 -15.97 15.05
CA THR A 278 -0.58 -16.41 14.53
C THR A 278 -1.40 -17.10 15.64
N THR A 279 -2.71 -16.88 15.69
CA THR A 279 -3.59 -17.47 16.70
C THR A 279 -4.78 -18.21 16.08
N THR A 280 -5.40 -19.09 16.89
CA THR A 280 -6.73 -19.67 16.61
C THR A 280 -7.81 -19.06 17.49
N GLU A 281 -7.47 -18.06 18.31
CA GLU A 281 -8.45 -17.36 19.14
C GLU A 281 -9.47 -16.62 18.26
N ASP A 282 -10.75 -16.74 18.64
CA ASP A 282 -11.84 -16.02 18.00
C ASP A 282 -11.70 -14.51 18.21
N GLY A 283 -11.58 -13.77 17.12
CA GLY A 283 -11.37 -12.33 17.14
C GLY A 283 -11.28 -11.73 15.75
N CYS A 284 -12.19 -12.13 14.87
CA CYS A 284 -12.22 -11.72 13.47
C CYS A 284 -12.71 -10.27 13.38
N GLY A 285 -11.80 -9.34 13.12
CA GLY A 285 -12.10 -7.92 13.21
C GLY A 285 -10.94 -7.00 12.85
N CYS A 286 -10.33 -7.16 11.66
CA CYS A 286 -9.84 -5.94 11.04
C CYS A 286 -11.03 -5.18 10.43
N TYR A 287 -10.84 -3.89 10.17
CA TYR A 287 -11.82 -2.88 9.73
C TYR A 287 -12.93 -3.35 8.76
N ARG A 288 -12.74 -4.43 7.97
CA ARG A 288 -13.69 -4.96 6.99
C ARG A 288 -14.20 -6.40 7.21
N SER A 289 -13.72 -7.14 8.21
CA SER A 289 -14.07 -8.56 8.39
C SER A 289 -14.99 -8.76 9.60
N LYS A 290 -16.31 -8.67 9.41
CA LYS A 290 -17.29 -9.08 10.41
C LYS A 290 -17.57 -10.59 10.28
N GLY A 291 -16.79 -11.38 11.01
CA GLY A 291 -16.89 -12.85 11.06
C GLY A 291 -15.85 -13.56 10.18
N CYS A 292 -15.18 -14.56 10.75
CA CYS A 292 -14.29 -15.47 10.00
C CYS A 292 -14.29 -16.84 10.69
N ASN A 293 -14.15 -17.88 9.88
CA ASN A 293 -14.03 -19.27 10.32
C ASN A 293 -12.53 -19.65 10.34
N ILE A 294 -11.93 -19.71 11.53
CA ILE A 294 -10.51 -20.03 11.66
C ILE A 294 -10.33 -21.54 11.62
N THR A 295 -9.81 -22.05 10.51
CA THR A 295 -9.55 -23.49 10.34
C THR A 295 -8.19 -23.95 10.89
N GLY A 296 -7.39 -23.02 11.44
CA GLY A 296 -6.10 -23.25 12.07
C GLY A 296 -5.22 -21.99 12.11
N HIS A 297 -4.00 -22.11 12.64
CA HIS A 297 -3.02 -21.01 12.68
C HIS A 297 -2.63 -20.55 11.26
N HIS A 298 -2.92 -19.29 10.95
CA HIS A 298 -2.54 -18.59 9.73
C HIS A 298 -2.53 -17.08 9.99
N VAL A 299 -1.95 -16.30 9.07
CA VAL A 299 -2.18 -14.86 8.97
C VAL A 299 -3.07 -14.62 7.76
N HIS A 300 -4.16 -13.89 7.97
CA HIS A 300 -4.98 -13.35 6.89
C HIS A 300 -4.47 -11.93 6.60
N PHE A 301 -3.83 -11.78 5.44
CA PHE A 301 -3.06 -10.61 5.04
C PHE A 301 -3.69 -9.96 3.82
N TYR A 302 -3.96 -8.67 3.90
CA TYR A 302 -4.62 -7.93 2.83
C TYR A 302 -4.25 -6.45 2.88
N TRP A 303 -4.66 -5.68 1.87
CA TRP A 303 -4.34 -4.26 1.77
C TRP A 303 -5.45 -3.42 1.16
N ASP A 304 -5.39 -2.12 1.39
CA ASP A 304 -6.26 -1.13 0.76
C ASP A 304 -5.65 0.27 0.78
N THR A 305 -6.41 1.21 0.25
CA THR A 305 -6.23 2.64 0.48
C THR A 305 -7.30 3.14 1.47
N PRO A 306 -7.19 4.37 2.02
CA PRO A 306 -8.17 4.95 2.92
C PRO A 306 -9.57 4.96 2.34
N THR A 307 -9.66 5.13 1.04
CA THR A 307 -10.91 5.28 0.31
C THR A 307 -11.42 3.91 -0.14
N HIS A 308 -10.58 3.03 -0.70
CA HIS A 308 -11.07 1.80 -1.36
C HIS A 308 -10.14 0.59 -1.23
N PRO A 309 -10.70 -0.63 -1.24
CA PRO A 309 -9.94 -1.87 -1.43
C PRO A 309 -9.11 -1.81 -2.72
N VAL A 310 -7.97 -2.52 -2.74
CA VAL A 310 -7.13 -2.63 -3.95
C VAL A 310 -7.00 -4.10 -4.32
N ALA A 311 -7.46 -4.46 -5.51
CA ALA A 311 -7.31 -5.81 -6.02
C ALA A 311 -5.85 -6.24 -6.00
N ALA A 312 -5.61 -7.51 -5.70
CA ALA A 312 -4.24 -7.97 -5.54
C ALA A 312 -3.51 -8.19 -6.86
N GLU A 313 -4.22 -8.31 -7.98
CA GLU A 313 -3.66 -8.58 -9.31
C GLU A 313 -2.50 -7.62 -9.65
N GLY A 314 -1.42 -8.18 -10.19
CA GLY A 314 -0.22 -7.44 -10.59
C GLY A 314 0.64 -6.91 -9.44
N THR A 315 0.13 -6.85 -8.21
CA THR A 315 0.89 -6.42 -7.03
C THR A 315 2.04 -7.39 -6.74
N SER A 316 3.19 -6.82 -6.40
CA SER A 316 4.39 -7.55 -6.01
C SER A 316 4.47 -7.67 -4.48
N LEU A 317 4.56 -8.90 -3.99
CA LEU A 317 4.85 -9.26 -2.60
C LEU A 317 6.27 -9.81 -2.51
N ASN A 318 7.24 -8.96 -2.16
CA ASN A 318 8.67 -9.28 -2.19
C ASN A 318 9.09 -9.91 -3.54
N GLY A 319 8.62 -9.33 -4.66
CA GLY A 319 8.90 -9.81 -6.01
C GLY A 319 8.07 -11.01 -6.47
N TRP A 320 7.14 -11.52 -5.65
CA TRP A 320 6.10 -12.44 -6.10
C TRP A 320 4.93 -11.65 -6.67
N ILE A 321 4.69 -11.79 -7.97
CA ILE A 321 3.60 -11.12 -8.66
C ILE A 321 2.33 -11.95 -8.52
N VAL A 322 1.25 -11.31 -8.11
CA VAL A 322 -0.09 -11.91 -8.11
C VAL A 322 -0.58 -12.01 -9.55
N VAL A 323 -0.96 -13.22 -9.98
CA VAL A 323 -1.52 -13.49 -11.30
C VAL A 323 -2.71 -14.44 -11.17
N GLY A 324 -3.92 -13.88 -11.24
CA GLY A 324 -5.16 -14.52 -10.81
C GLY A 324 -5.02 -15.08 -9.39
N ASN A 325 -5.28 -16.37 -9.23
CA ASN A 325 -5.14 -17.05 -7.94
C ASN A 325 -3.72 -17.52 -7.61
N GLN A 326 -2.73 -17.18 -8.43
CA GLN A 326 -1.36 -17.67 -8.30
C GLN A 326 -0.41 -16.57 -7.86
N LEU A 327 0.69 -16.95 -7.21
CA LEU A 327 1.84 -16.08 -7.01
C LEU A 327 3.00 -16.56 -7.89
N LYS A 328 3.58 -15.67 -8.68
CA LYS A 328 4.63 -16.01 -9.66
C LYS A 328 5.91 -15.23 -9.39
N LYS A 329 7.05 -15.91 -9.42
CA LYS A 329 8.37 -15.29 -9.28
C LYS A 329 9.42 -16.10 -10.01
N ASN A 330 10.15 -15.49 -10.95
CA ASN A 330 11.27 -16.10 -11.66
C ASN A 330 10.96 -17.49 -12.26
N GLY A 331 9.75 -17.68 -12.82
CA GLY A 331 9.31 -18.95 -13.40
C GLY A 331 8.72 -19.96 -12.40
N THR A 332 8.82 -19.70 -11.10
CA THR A 332 8.15 -20.47 -10.04
C THR A 332 6.70 -20.00 -9.89
N ILE A 333 5.79 -20.96 -9.69
CA ILE A 333 4.37 -20.72 -9.48
C ILE A 333 3.96 -21.32 -8.14
N ALA A 334 3.43 -20.48 -7.24
CA ALA A 334 2.74 -20.91 -6.04
C ALA A 334 1.23 -20.96 -6.31
N ASN A 335 0.66 -22.14 -6.12
CA ASN A 335 -0.78 -22.34 -6.17
C ASN A 335 -1.36 -22.32 -4.75
N PRO A 336 -2.60 -21.82 -4.56
CA PRO A 336 -3.27 -21.87 -3.28
C PRO A 336 -3.74 -23.31 -3.00
N ASN A 337 -4.06 -23.58 -1.74
CA ASN A 337 -4.56 -24.88 -1.26
C ASN A 337 -3.59 -26.06 -1.44
N THR A 338 -2.29 -25.79 -1.62
CA THR A 338 -1.27 -26.85 -1.69
C THR A 338 -0.61 -27.09 -0.33
N THR A 339 -0.16 -28.34 -0.10
CA THR A 339 0.65 -28.68 1.08
C THR A 339 2.10 -28.23 0.97
N ASP A 340 2.55 -27.92 -0.25
CA ASP A 340 3.92 -27.52 -0.53
C ASP A 340 4.15 -26.07 -0.04
N PRO A 341 5.27 -25.78 0.67
CA PRO A 341 5.63 -24.43 1.06
C PRO A 341 6.29 -23.73 -0.15
N ILE A 342 5.61 -22.77 -0.76
CA ILE A 342 6.08 -22.19 -2.03
C ILE A 342 6.53 -20.72 -1.87
N MET A 343 6.13 -20.04 -0.79
CA MET A 343 6.40 -18.62 -0.61
C MET A 343 7.57 -18.40 0.34
N HIS A 344 8.79 -18.36 -0.20
CA HIS A 344 9.99 -18.01 0.55
C HIS A 344 10.11 -16.48 0.69
N SER A 345 10.18 -15.97 1.92
CA SER A 345 10.34 -14.52 2.27
C SER A 345 11.71 -13.96 2.01
N ASN A 346 12.65 -14.82 1.62
CA ASN A 346 13.82 -14.54 0.81
C ASN A 346 14.44 -15.90 0.51
N ALA A 347 14.50 -16.25 -0.76
CA ALA A 347 15.65 -16.96 -1.27
C ALA A 347 15.97 -16.26 -2.59
N PHE A 348 16.88 -15.31 -2.54
CA PHE A 348 17.62 -14.89 -3.73
C PHE A 348 18.93 -14.29 -3.26
N VAL A 349 20.01 -14.83 -3.83
CA VAL A 349 21.42 -14.62 -3.48
C VAL A 349 21.83 -14.93 -2.04
N PRO A 350 22.86 -15.76 -1.80
CA PRO A 350 23.31 -16.05 -0.45
C PRO A 350 23.77 -14.76 0.27
N ASN A 351 23.93 -14.78 1.60
CA ASN A 351 24.48 -13.61 2.29
C ASN A 351 25.91 -13.26 1.80
N ILE A 352 26.32 -12.01 2.00
CA ILE A 352 27.72 -11.61 1.76
C ILE A 352 28.63 -12.45 2.69
N PRO A 353 29.64 -13.16 2.17
CA PRO A 353 30.58 -13.91 2.98
C PRO A 353 31.27 -13.03 4.02
N ALA A 354 31.26 -13.48 5.27
CA ALA A 354 31.98 -12.85 6.37
C ALA A 354 33.25 -13.64 6.72
N GLY A 355 34.15 -13.01 7.49
CA GLY A 355 35.37 -13.67 7.96
C GLY A 355 36.35 -14.02 6.83
N VAL A 356 36.37 -13.24 5.74
CA VAL A 356 37.37 -13.40 4.68
C VAL A 356 38.75 -13.16 5.26
N ASN A 357 39.63 -14.14 5.10
CA ASN A 357 41.01 -14.11 5.57
C ASN A 357 41.93 -14.65 4.48
N ALA A 358 43.01 -13.94 4.19
CA ALA A 358 44.05 -14.34 3.24
C ALA A 358 45.39 -14.43 3.98
N THR A 359 46.21 -15.42 3.63
CA THR A 359 47.49 -15.63 4.32
C THR A 359 48.55 -14.63 3.89
N ASP A 360 49.36 -14.16 4.83
CA ASP A 360 50.51 -13.28 4.58
C ASP A 360 51.83 -14.02 4.72
N GLY A 361 52.53 -14.21 3.59
CA GLY A 361 53.86 -14.79 3.57
C GLY A 361 53.96 -16.22 4.10
N ALA A 362 52.84 -16.93 4.28
CA ALA A 362 52.81 -18.25 4.92
C ALA A 362 53.24 -19.38 3.98
N PHE A 363 53.01 -19.23 2.68
CA PHE A 363 53.28 -20.27 1.68
C PHE A 363 54.15 -19.75 0.55
N VAL A 364 55.09 -20.57 0.11
CA VAL A 364 56.02 -20.26 -0.99
C VAL A 364 55.41 -20.40 -2.36
N ASP A 365 54.20 -20.95 -2.50
CA ASP A 365 53.56 -21.31 -3.78
C ASP A 365 52.20 -20.66 -4.02
N LYS A 366 51.56 -20.10 -2.98
CA LYS A 366 50.18 -19.58 -3.05
C LYS A 366 49.86 -18.57 -1.96
N VAL A 367 48.69 -17.94 -2.11
CA VAL A 367 47.95 -17.31 -1.00
C VAL A 367 46.73 -18.18 -0.71
N VAL A 368 46.50 -18.57 0.54
CA VAL A 368 45.29 -19.29 0.94
C VAL A 368 44.26 -18.28 1.43
N ILE A 369 43.07 -18.33 0.84
CA ILE A 369 41.93 -17.49 1.17
C ILE A 369 40.84 -18.38 1.78
N THR A 370 40.28 -17.98 2.92
CA THR A 370 39.21 -18.69 3.64
C THR A 370 38.09 -17.72 4.01
N TRP A 371 36.88 -18.23 4.20
CA TRP A 371 35.71 -17.46 4.62
C TRP A 371 34.72 -18.35 5.35
N ASN A 372 33.76 -17.75 6.06
CA ASN A 372 32.69 -18.49 6.71
C ASN A 372 31.71 -19.05 5.66
N ASN A 373 31.28 -20.31 5.83
CA ASN A 373 30.24 -20.86 4.99
C ASN A 373 28.93 -20.07 5.13
N VAL A 374 28.36 -19.73 3.98
CA VAL A 374 27.10 -19.01 3.85
C VAL A 374 25.99 -20.01 3.57
N SER A 375 24.93 -19.95 4.39
CA SER A 375 23.71 -20.74 4.16
C SER A 375 23.14 -20.43 2.78
N ASN A 376 22.63 -21.46 2.10
CA ASN A 376 22.06 -21.39 0.74
C ASN A 376 23.05 -21.05 -0.38
N ALA A 377 24.37 -21.01 -0.12
CA ALA A 377 25.39 -20.93 -1.16
C ALA A 377 25.68 -22.30 -1.77
N ILE A 378 25.64 -22.38 -3.10
CA ILE A 378 26.04 -23.56 -3.89
C ILE A 378 27.51 -23.43 -4.32
N SER A 379 27.97 -22.19 -4.51
CA SER A 379 29.35 -21.87 -4.86
C SER A 379 29.76 -20.47 -4.38
N TYR A 380 31.04 -20.14 -4.55
CA TYR A 380 31.60 -18.83 -4.26
C TYR A 380 32.45 -18.33 -5.41
N GLN A 381 32.49 -17.01 -5.59
CA GLN A 381 33.41 -16.35 -6.49
C GLN A 381 34.47 -15.61 -5.69
N VAL A 382 35.73 -15.76 -6.10
CA VAL A 382 36.88 -15.13 -5.43
C VAL A 382 37.47 -14.09 -6.36
N TRP A 383 37.64 -12.89 -5.85
CA TRP A 383 38.07 -11.72 -6.59
C TRP A 383 39.35 -11.16 -6.00
N ARG A 384 40.20 -10.57 -6.84
CA ARG A 384 41.50 -10.03 -6.43
C ARG A 384 41.81 -8.70 -7.11
N HIS A 385 42.47 -7.79 -6.39
CA HIS A 385 43.10 -6.61 -6.98
C HIS A 385 44.40 -6.23 -6.25
N THR A 386 45.16 -5.30 -6.83
CA THR A 386 46.38 -4.74 -6.20
C THR A 386 46.13 -3.44 -5.42
N SER A 387 44.87 -3.01 -5.35
CA SER A 387 44.40 -1.90 -4.52
C SER A 387 43.10 -2.29 -3.84
N SER A 388 42.65 -1.51 -2.86
CA SER A 388 41.39 -1.70 -2.14
C SER A 388 40.12 -1.33 -2.93
N ALA A 389 40.25 -0.89 -4.19
CA ALA A 389 39.11 -0.57 -5.04
C ALA A 389 38.57 -1.85 -5.71
N ASP A 390 37.35 -2.22 -5.36
CA ASP A 390 36.68 -3.44 -5.82
C ASP A 390 36.17 -3.36 -7.27
N GLY A 391 35.83 -2.15 -7.75
CA GLY A 391 35.36 -1.91 -9.12
C GLY A 391 36.34 -2.29 -10.24
N SER A 392 37.59 -2.63 -9.92
CA SER A 392 38.60 -3.13 -10.87
C SER A 392 39.10 -4.53 -10.52
N ALA A 393 38.51 -5.19 -9.53
CA ALA A 393 38.93 -6.52 -9.12
C ALA A 393 38.72 -7.54 -10.26
N ILE A 394 39.70 -8.43 -10.43
CA ILE A 394 39.64 -9.53 -11.38
C ILE A 394 39.10 -10.78 -10.69
N ASN A 395 38.27 -11.53 -11.39
CA ASN A 395 37.74 -12.79 -10.89
C ASN A 395 38.82 -13.89 -11.03
N LEU A 396 39.15 -14.58 -9.94
CA LEU A 396 40.09 -15.70 -9.90
C LEU A 396 39.40 -17.07 -9.99
N SER A 397 38.15 -17.15 -9.55
CA SER A 397 37.36 -18.38 -9.57
C SER A 397 35.87 -18.07 -9.57
N LEU A 398 35.12 -18.78 -10.41
CA LEU A 398 33.66 -18.65 -10.52
C LEU A 398 32.89 -19.63 -9.63
N ASN A 399 33.52 -20.72 -9.15
CA ASN A 399 32.84 -21.84 -8.50
C ASN A 399 33.67 -22.50 -7.38
N ALA A 400 34.16 -21.72 -6.41
CA ALA A 400 34.81 -22.29 -5.22
C ALA A 400 33.77 -22.90 -4.26
N ALA A 401 34.12 -23.98 -3.54
CA ALA A 401 33.22 -24.66 -2.60
C ALA A 401 33.31 -24.08 -1.17
N SER A 402 34.52 -23.89 -0.64
CA SER A 402 34.83 -23.08 0.54
C SER A 402 36.35 -23.04 0.70
N GLY A 403 36.94 -21.85 0.70
CA GLY A 403 38.38 -21.65 0.59
C GLY A 403 38.91 -21.70 -0.85
N TYR A 404 40.03 -21.01 -1.09
CA TYR A 404 40.68 -20.92 -2.39
C TYR A 404 42.20 -20.73 -2.26
N ALA A 405 42.96 -21.28 -3.20
CA ALA A 405 44.41 -21.15 -3.26
C ALA A 405 44.80 -20.34 -4.51
N ASP A 406 45.19 -19.08 -4.32
CA ASP A 406 45.71 -18.25 -5.39
C ASP A 406 47.19 -18.55 -5.64
N ILE A 407 47.44 -19.50 -6.55
CA ILE A 407 48.78 -19.89 -7.01
C ILE A 407 49.41 -18.88 -7.99
N SER A 408 48.62 -17.91 -8.48
CA SER A 408 49.05 -16.92 -9.47
C SER A 408 49.65 -15.66 -8.83
N ALA A 409 49.53 -15.50 -7.51
CA ALA A 409 50.09 -14.38 -6.77
C ALA A 409 51.62 -14.34 -6.89
N THR A 410 52.18 -13.17 -7.21
CA THR A 410 53.62 -12.94 -7.21
C THR A 410 54.16 -12.94 -5.77
N PRO A 411 55.27 -13.64 -5.46
CA PRO A 411 55.93 -13.58 -4.16
C PRO A 411 56.18 -12.14 -3.69
N GLY A 412 55.83 -11.85 -2.43
CA GLY A 412 56.07 -10.54 -1.81
C GLY A 412 55.12 -9.42 -2.20
N LYS A 413 54.22 -9.64 -3.16
CA LYS A 413 53.24 -8.63 -3.57
C LYS A 413 51.96 -8.77 -2.74
N THR A 414 51.53 -7.67 -2.14
CA THR A 414 50.24 -7.60 -1.43
C THR A 414 49.10 -7.49 -2.43
N TYR A 415 48.09 -8.31 -2.22
CA TYR A 415 46.83 -8.29 -2.96
C TYR A 415 45.66 -8.15 -1.99
N TYR A 416 44.55 -7.64 -2.51
CA TYR A 416 43.27 -7.49 -1.83
C TYR A 416 42.32 -8.54 -2.36
N TYR A 417 41.72 -9.32 -1.48
CA TYR A 417 40.85 -10.44 -1.83
C TYR A 417 39.43 -10.23 -1.31
N TRP A 418 38.46 -10.45 -2.19
CA TRP A 418 37.03 -10.42 -1.87
C TRP A 418 36.38 -11.76 -2.23
N VAL A 419 35.29 -12.07 -1.55
CA VAL A 419 34.48 -13.25 -1.85
C VAL A 419 33.02 -12.84 -1.95
N ARG A 420 32.30 -13.39 -2.92
CA ARG A 420 30.84 -13.38 -2.95
C ARG A 420 30.31 -14.80 -3.05
N ALA A 421 29.15 -15.03 -2.46
CA ALA A 421 28.50 -16.33 -2.46
C ALA A 421 27.45 -16.37 -3.58
N CYS A 422 27.28 -17.53 -4.21
CA CYS A 422 26.37 -17.72 -5.32
C CYS A 422 25.52 -18.97 -5.16
N ASN A 423 24.34 -18.96 -5.77
CA ASN A 423 23.45 -20.10 -5.94
C ASN A 423 22.77 -19.99 -7.32
N ASN A 424 21.78 -20.84 -7.59
CA ASN A 424 21.04 -20.84 -8.86
C ASN A 424 20.27 -19.54 -9.10
N ASP A 425 20.08 -18.76 -8.04
CA ASP A 425 19.37 -17.50 -8.07
C ASP A 425 20.31 -16.33 -8.41
N GLY A 426 21.58 -16.37 -8.00
CA GLY A 426 22.55 -15.36 -8.42
C GLY A 426 23.75 -15.30 -7.48
N CYS A 427 24.49 -14.16 -7.49
CA CYS A 427 25.57 -13.90 -6.53
C CYS A 427 25.34 -12.68 -5.63
N SER A 428 25.78 -12.76 -4.38
CA SER A 428 25.75 -11.67 -3.41
C SER A 428 26.70 -10.53 -3.77
N GLY A 429 26.65 -9.43 -3.00
CA GLY A 429 27.69 -8.40 -3.04
C GLY A 429 29.07 -8.95 -2.65
N LEU A 430 30.14 -8.23 -3.01
CA LEU A 430 31.49 -8.57 -2.54
C LEU A 430 31.59 -8.35 -1.03
N SER A 431 32.35 -9.22 -0.35
CA SER A 431 32.68 -9.11 1.07
C SER A 431 33.47 -7.85 1.42
N ALA A 432 33.74 -7.62 2.70
CA ALA A 432 34.93 -6.84 3.04
C ALA A 432 36.18 -7.56 2.50
N TYR A 433 37.18 -6.82 2.06
CA TYR A 433 38.44 -7.43 1.62
C TYR A 433 39.31 -7.85 2.78
N ASN A 434 40.21 -8.78 2.51
CA ASN A 434 41.38 -9.02 3.33
C ASN A 434 42.64 -9.02 2.45
N THR A 435 43.77 -8.57 3.01
CA THR A 435 45.04 -8.54 2.30
C THR A 435 45.76 -9.88 2.43
N GLY A 436 46.48 -10.29 1.38
CA GLY A 436 47.31 -11.49 1.43
C GLY A 436 48.54 -11.36 0.53
N SER A 437 49.56 -12.15 0.82
CA SER A 437 50.82 -12.18 0.06
C SER A 437 51.46 -13.56 0.09
N ARG A 438 52.12 -13.93 -0.99
CA ARG A 438 52.91 -15.18 -1.07
C ARG A 438 54.29 -14.95 -0.46
N MET A 439 54.86 -15.96 0.20
CA MET A 439 56.18 -15.87 0.84
C MET A 439 57.26 -15.48 -0.18
N ILE A 440 58.10 -14.52 0.18
CA ILE A 440 59.35 -14.24 -0.54
C ILE A 440 60.36 -15.30 -0.10
N VAL A 441 60.81 -16.12 -1.03
CA VAL A 441 62.00 -16.94 -0.82
C VAL A 441 63.19 -16.07 -1.21
N ALA A 442 64.07 -15.77 -0.25
CA ALA A 442 65.33 -15.12 -0.58
C ALA A 442 66.07 -15.99 -1.61
N LYS A 443 66.53 -15.37 -2.70
CA LYS A 443 67.34 -16.10 -3.69
C LYS A 443 68.62 -16.57 -2.97
N PRO A 444 68.96 -17.86 -3.02
CA PRO A 444 70.14 -18.40 -2.33
C PRO A 444 71.44 -17.75 -2.83
#